data_AF-A0A2N2RXR3-F1
#
_entry.id   AF-A0A2N2RXR3-F1
#
_cell.length_a   1.000
_cell.length_b   1.000
_cell.length_c   1.000
_cell.angle_alpha   90.00
_cell.angle_beta   90.00
_cell.angle_gamma   90.00
#
_symmetry.space_group_name_H-M   'P 1'
#
loop_
_entity.id
_entity.type
_entity.pdbx_description
1 polymer ?
#
loop_
_entity_poly.entity_id
_entity_poly.type
_entity_poly.pdbx_seq_one_letter_code
_entity_poly.pdbx_strand_id
1 'polypeptide(L)'
;MKLSTKQIAHLRGLAHNLNPVVMIGNNGLSENVIKEIELNLNAHELIKVQVAGDDRNARKAIFDDICKQTGALAIHHIGKQLVFYRPSSTIKESAKVIIPK
;
A
#
# COMPACT_ATOMS: atom_id res chain seq x y z
N MET A 1 14.50 4.12 -3.91
CA MET A 1 14.86 3.21 -2.79
C MET A 1 14.31 1.82 -3.14
N LYS A 2 15.12 0.76 -3.09
CA LYS A 2 14.71 -0.60 -3.49
C LYS A 2 14.82 -1.53 -2.28
N LEU A 3 13.72 -2.14 -1.87
CA LEU A 3 13.68 -3.09 -0.74
C LEU A 3 14.29 -4.43 -1.15
N SER A 4 14.96 -5.10 -0.22
CA SER A 4 15.46 -6.46 -0.43
C SER A 4 14.32 -7.48 -0.39
N THR A 5 14.55 -8.67 -0.95
CA THR A 5 13.56 -9.76 -0.92
C THR A 5 13.16 -10.18 0.49
N LYS A 6 14.10 -10.13 1.46
CA LYS A 6 13.83 -10.40 2.88
C LYS A 6 12.91 -9.34 3.47
N GLN A 7 13.14 -8.06 3.16
CA GLN A 7 12.32 -6.96 3.64
C GLN A 7 10.90 -7.03 3.06
N ILE A 8 10.76 -7.33 1.77
CA ILE A 8 9.46 -7.52 1.12
C ILE A 8 8.72 -8.73 1.73
N ALA A 9 9.42 -9.82 2.03
CA ALA A 9 8.80 -10.98 2.71
C ALA A 9 8.30 -10.62 4.12
N HIS A 10 9.07 -9.85 4.88
CA HIS A 10 8.67 -9.37 6.20
C HIS A 10 7.43 -8.47 6.13
N LEU A 11 7.44 -7.46 5.24
CA LEU A 11 6.30 -6.55 5.03
C LEU A 11 5.04 -7.30 4.55
N ARG A 12 5.19 -8.34 3.73
CA ARG A 12 4.07 -9.22 3.35
C ARG A 12 3.48 -9.94 4.55
N GLY A 13 4.32 -10.46 5.45
CA GLY A 13 3.87 -11.11 6.68
C GLY A 13 3.08 -10.15 7.58
N LEU A 14 3.61 -8.94 7.79
CA LEU A 14 2.92 -7.89 8.55
C LEU A 14 1.58 -7.51 7.90
N ALA A 15 1.59 -7.29 6.58
CA ALA A 15 0.41 -6.90 5.84
C ALA A 15 -0.68 -7.98 5.84
N HIS A 16 -0.35 -9.27 5.99
CA HIS A 16 -1.35 -10.33 6.02
C HIS A 16 -2.42 -10.09 7.10
N ASN A 17 -1.99 -9.69 8.30
CA ASN A 17 -2.85 -9.43 9.45
C ASN A 17 -3.56 -8.07 9.43
N LEU A 18 -3.18 -7.16 8.51
CA LEU A 18 -3.82 -5.85 8.42
C LEU A 18 -5.17 -5.94 7.70
N ASN A 19 -6.16 -5.21 8.18
CA ASN A 19 -7.39 -5.00 7.43
C ASN A 19 -7.18 -3.92 6.36
N PRO A 20 -7.91 -3.98 5.23
CA PRO A 20 -7.86 -2.92 4.24
C PRO A 20 -8.37 -1.62 4.86
N VAL A 21 -7.56 -0.57 4.81
CA VAL A 21 -7.91 0.75 5.36
C VAL A 21 -8.57 1.65 4.33
N VAL A 22 -8.33 1.39 3.04
CA VAL A 22 -8.97 2.10 1.92
C VAL A 22 -9.62 1.09 0.98
N MET A 23 -10.80 1.43 0.48
CA MET A 23 -11.53 0.65 -0.52
C MET A 23 -11.80 1.46 -1.78
N ILE A 24 -11.41 0.92 -2.93
CA ILE A 24 -11.63 1.50 -4.26
C ILE A 24 -12.83 0.79 -4.88
N GLY A 25 -13.91 1.52 -5.10
CA GLY A 25 -15.12 1.00 -5.74
C GLY A 25 -14.99 0.83 -7.25
N ASN A 26 -16.11 0.51 -7.91
CA ASN A 26 -16.18 0.33 -9.37
C ASN A 26 -15.89 1.61 -10.18
N ASN A 27 -15.95 2.78 -9.53
CA ASN A 27 -15.60 4.06 -10.15
C ASN A 27 -14.07 4.23 -10.32
N GLY A 28 -13.27 3.27 -9.85
CA GLY A 28 -11.82 3.29 -9.99
C GLY A 28 -11.14 4.29 -9.07
N LEU A 29 -9.92 4.68 -9.46
CA LEU A 29 -9.05 5.55 -8.70
C LEU A 29 -9.50 7.01 -8.86
N SER A 30 -9.90 7.65 -7.76
CA SER A 30 -10.26 9.07 -7.72
C SER A 30 -9.29 9.88 -6.87
N GLU A 31 -9.28 11.20 -7.03
CA GLU A 31 -8.41 12.09 -6.26
C GLU A 31 -8.66 11.99 -4.75
N ASN A 32 -9.90 11.78 -4.32
CA ASN A 32 -10.23 11.60 -2.91
C ASN A 32 -9.62 10.31 -2.35
N VAL A 33 -9.68 9.22 -3.12
CA VAL A 33 -9.05 7.95 -2.76
C VAL A 33 -7.54 8.11 -2.65
N ILE A 34 -6.91 8.85 -3.57
CA ILE A 34 -5.46 9.14 -3.49
C ILE A 34 -5.12 9.91 -2.22
N LYS A 35 -5.87 10.96 -1.89
CA LYS A 35 -5.65 11.73 -0.65
C LYS A 35 -5.79 10.86 0.60
N GLU A 36 -6.77 9.96 0.61
CA GLU A 36 -6.97 9.02 1.72
C GLU A 36 -5.83 8.01 1.83
N ILE A 37 -5.35 7.49 0.70
CA ILE A 37 -4.15 6.63 0.64
C ILE A 37 -2.94 7.37 1.18
N GLU A 38 -2.71 8.62 0.79
CA GLU A 38 -1.58 9.42 1.29
C GLU A 38 -1.66 9.66 2.80
N LEU A 39 -2.83 9.98 3.32
CA LEU A 39 -3.05 10.15 4.75
C LEU A 39 -2.72 8.86 5.53
N ASN A 40 -3.21 7.72 5.05
CA ASN A 40 -2.96 6.43 5.68
C ASN A 40 -1.50 5.99 5.55
N LEU A 41 -0.84 6.23 4.41
CA LEU A 41 0.59 5.99 4.24
C LEU A 41 1.42 6.83 5.22
N ASN A 42 1.01 8.08 5.47
CA ASN A 42 1.68 8.95 6.44
C ASN A 42 1.44 8.53 7.90
N ALA A 43 0.33 7.85 8.20
CA ALA A 43 0.01 7.43 9.56
C ALA A 43 0.57 6.04 9.90
N HIS A 44 0.60 5.13 8.94
CA HIS A 44 0.86 3.70 9.18
C HIS A 44 2.08 3.14 8.45
N GLU A 45 2.65 3.87 7.48
CA GLU A 45 3.72 3.45 6.57
C GLU A 45 3.37 2.25 5.66
N LEU A 46 2.81 1.18 6.22
CA LEU A 46 2.34 -0.03 5.54
C LEU A 46 0.81 -0.07 5.56
N ILE A 47 0.19 -0.08 4.39
CA ILE A 47 -1.26 -0.11 4.25
C ILE A 47 -1.72 -1.20 3.30
N LYS A 48 -2.96 -1.65 3.52
CA LYS A 48 -3.67 -2.55 2.61
C LYS A 48 -4.86 -1.79 2.00
N VAL A 49 -5.00 -1.90 0.69
CA VAL A 49 -6.07 -1.26 -0.09
C VAL A 49 -6.82 -2.34 -0.84
N GLN A 50 -8.15 -2.33 -0.75
CA GLN A 50 -8.99 -3.26 -1.49
C GLN A 50 -9.53 -2.59 -2.75
N VAL A 51 -9.47 -3.27 -3.90
CA VAL A 51 -10.02 -2.78 -5.16
C VAL A 51 -11.17 -3.69 -5.60
N ALA A 52 -12.36 -3.10 -5.73
CA ALA A 52 -13.54 -3.76 -6.25
C ALA A 52 -13.42 -4.01 -7.77
N GLY A 53 -14.22 -4.94 -8.27
CA GLY A 53 -14.18 -5.38 -9.67
C GLY A 53 -13.26 -6.58 -9.90
N ASP A 54 -13.48 -7.26 -11.03
CA ASP A 54 -12.82 -8.54 -11.36
C ASP A 54 -11.72 -8.41 -12.41
N ASP A 55 -11.56 -7.24 -13.03
CA ASP A 55 -10.52 -6.98 -14.02
C ASP A 55 -9.13 -6.88 -13.36
N ARG A 56 -8.30 -7.88 -13.62
CA ARG A 56 -6.92 -7.96 -13.11
C ARG A 56 -6.00 -6.90 -13.73
N ASN A 57 -6.20 -6.55 -14.99
CA ASN A 57 -5.38 -5.55 -15.69
C ASN A 57 -5.67 -4.16 -15.15
N ALA A 58 -6.93 -3.83 -14.92
CA ALA A 58 -7.34 -2.59 -14.28
C ALA A 58 -6.74 -2.46 -12.87
N ARG A 59 -6.80 -3.52 -12.05
CA ARG A 59 -6.17 -3.52 -10.72
C ARG A 59 -4.65 -3.31 -10.79
N LYS A 60 -3.97 -3.90 -11.76
CA LYS A 60 -2.54 -3.70 -11.95
C LYS A 60 -2.23 -2.25 -12.34
N ALA A 61 -3.01 -1.66 -13.24
CA ALA A 61 -2.88 -0.26 -13.60
C ALA A 61 -3.06 0.67 -12.39
N ILE A 62 -4.10 0.43 -11.57
CA ILE A 62 -4.33 1.17 -10.32
C ILE A 62 -3.15 1.01 -9.35
N PHE A 63 -2.60 -0.20 -9.23
CA PHE A 63 -1.45 -0.48 -8.38
C PHE A 63 -0.21 0.34 -8.78
N ASP A 64 0.11 0.34 -10.08
CA ASP A 64 1.22 1.12 -10.63
C ASP A 64 0.97 2.62 -10.51
N ASP A 65 -0.27 3.08 -10.71
CA ASP A 65 -0.63 4.50 -10.67
C ASP A 65 -0.56 5.08 -9.25
N ILE A 66 -1.06 4.35 -8.24
CA ILE A 66 -0.91 4.72 -6.84
C ILE A 66 0.57 4.87 -6.47
N CYS A 67 1.42 3.93 -6.90
CA CYS A 67 2.86 4.01 -6.66
C CYS A 67 3.49 5.26 -7.30
N LYS A 68 3.07 5.62 -8.52
CA LYS A 68 3.56 6.82 -9.21
C LYS A 68 3.14 8.11 -8.50
N GLN A 69 1.87 8.20 -8.10
CA GLN A 69 1.32 9.42 -7.49
C GLN A 69 1.83 9.63 -6.06
N THR A 70 1.88 8.57 -5.25
CA THR A 70 2.20 8.65 -3.82
C THR A 70 3.69 8.45 -3.52
N GLY A 71 4.46 7.95 -4.48
CA GLY A 71 5.85 7.51 -4.26
C GLY A 71 5.98 6.28 -3.34
N ALA A 72 4.88 5.59 -3.05
CA ALA A 72 4.89 4.38 -2.26
C ALA A 72 5.49 3.19 -3.03
N LEU A 73 6.02 2.23 -2.29
CA LEU A 73 6.55 0.98 -2.83
C LEU A 73 5.46 -0.08 -2.88
N ALA A 74 5.32 -0.69 -4.05
CA ALA A 74 4.51 -1.87 -4.28
C ALA A 74 5.12 -3.08 -3.55
N ILE A 75 4.43 -3.61 -2.54
CA ILE A 75 4.90 -4.78 -1.78
C ILE A 75 4.25 -6.06 -2.30
N HIS A 76 2.93 -6.03 -2.48
CA HIS A 76 2.20 -7.23 -2.88
C HIS A 76 0.84 -6.91 -3.51
N HIS A 77 0.40 -7.81 -4.39
CA HIS A 77 -0.92 -7.80 -5.01
C HIS A 77 -1.49 -9.21 -4.89
N ILE A 78 -2.53 -9.37 -4.07
CA ILE A 78 -3.18 -10.65 -3.79
C ILE A 78 -4.67 -10.51 -4.11
N GLY A 79 -5.10 -11.07 -5.24
CA GLY A 79 -6.51 -11.03 -5.64
C GLY A 79 -7.01 -9.59 -5.78
N LYS A 80 -7.88 -9.16 -4.86
CA LYS A 80 -8.45 -7.80 -4.79
C LYS A 80 -7.71 -6.87 -3.82
N GLN A 81 -6.70 -7.38 -3.12
CA GLN A 81 -5.95 -6.65 -2.10
C GLN A 81 -4.59 -6.20 -2.65
N LEU A 82 -4.27 -4.93 -2.41
CA LEU A 82 -3.03 -4.26 -2.79
C LEU A 82 -2.31 -3.81 -1.51
N VAL A 83 -1.02 -4.08 -1.42
CA VAL A 83 -0.20 -3.73 -0.25
C VAL A 83 0.86 -2.73 -0.68
N PHE A 84 0.88 -1.60 0.02
CA PHE A 84 1.80 -0.50 -0.23
C PHE A 84 2.60 -0.16 1.02
N TYR A 85 3.86 0.21 0.82
CA TYR A 85 4.73 0.67 1.89
C TYR A 85 5.43 1.96 1.50
N ARG A 86 5.38 2.97 2.37
CA ARG A 86 6.17 4.19 2.23
C ARG A 86 6.86 4.49 3.57
N PRO A 87 8.20 4.47 3.63
CA PRO A 87 8.90 4.90 4.84
C PRO A 87 8.61 6.38 5.06
N SER A 88 8.10 6.74 6.23
CA SER A 88 7.89 8.15 6.55
C SER A 88 9.17 8.75 7.11
N SER A 89 9.55 9.92 6.61
CA SER A 89 10.69 10.69 7.16
C SER A 89 10.40 11.30 8.52
N THR A 90 9.14 11.26 9.00
CA THR A 90 8.65 12.13 10.08
C THR A 90 8.00 11.38 11.25
N ILE A 91 7.92 10.04 11.25
CA ILE A 91 7.12 9.31 12.26
C ILE A 91 7.86 9.06 13.58
N LYS A 92 7.16 9.41 14.66
CA LYS A 92 7.43 9.15 16.09
C LYS A 92 7.66 7.65 16.35
N GLU A 93 8.56 7.33 17.29
CA GLU A 93 9.06 5.98 17.65
C GLU A 93 8.03 4.82 17.68
N SER A 94 6.74 5.11 17.90
CA SER A 94 5.68 4.13 18.15
C SER A 94 4.99 3.51 16.92
N ALA A 95 5.09 4.11 15.74
CA ALA A 95 4.42 3.61 14.51
C ALA A 95 5.40 3.09 13.44
N LYS A 96 6.68 2.92 13.81
CA LYS A 96 7.73 2.52 12.89
C LYS A 96 7.60 1.05 12.52
N VAL A 97 7.40 0.76 11.24
CA VAL A 97 7.52 -0.61 10.72
C VAL A 97 8.98 -1.04 10.83
N ILE A 98 9.27 -1.97 11.75
CA ILE A 98 10.64 -2.45 12.00
C ILE A 98 11.06 -3.32 10.82
N ILE A 99 11.94 -2.80 9.98
CA ILE A 99 12.51 -3.56 8.87
C ILE A 99 13.72 -4.36 9.38
N PRO A 100 13.79 -5.69 9.16
CA PRO A 100 14.99 -6.45 9.46
C PRO A 100 16.16 -5.97 8.59
N LYS A 101 17.35 -5.82 9.21
CA LYS A 101 18.60 -5.50 8.51
C LYS A 101 18.99 -6.59 7.51
#